data_AF-A0AA43D0Y0-F1
#
_entry.id   AF-A0AA43D0Y0-F1
#
_cell.length_a   1.000
_cell.length_b   1.000
_cell.length_c   1.000
_cell.angle_alpha   90.00
_cell.angle_beta   90.00
_cell.angle_gamma   90.00
#
_symmetry.space_group_name_H-M   'P 1'
#
loop_
_entity.id
_entity.type
_entity.pdbx_description
1 polymer ?
#
loop_
_entity_poly.entity_id
_entity_poly.type
_entity_poly.pdbx_seq_one_letter_code
_entity_poly.pdbx_strand_id
1 'polypeptide(L)'
;MNPLLDFSGLPRFADFNAAHVAPAVDQLLQENRDLIARLATDSAPPTWDNFVGPLEDANERLHRAWGQVGHMNAVMNSPQLREAYNANLPKITQYYTELGQNEGLYRRFKALRAGAGFSALGAPQKKIIDNELRDFRRGGAELAADRKQRYTEISDRLSMLGSRFSDNVLDATNAWTHLVTDETELAGLPDDAREAAQAAAEADKKKGWLFTLHAPSYMPVLQYADSRALRERLYHAYVTRASEFGDSNLDNTPLIAEIVALRRELAQLLGFNNYAEYSLEPKMADTPAQVMEFLRELAVRARPYAERDLAELQDFARRELDMPALQAWDIAYASEKLRVKRYAFSENEVKQYFPETAV
;
A
#
# COMPACT_ATOMS: atom_id res chain seq x y z
N MET A 1 -15.15 -11.15 25.62
CA MET A 1 -15.44 -11.52 24.22
C MET A 1 -14.39 -10.85 23.36
N ASN A 2 -13.74 -11.56 22.43
CA ASN A 2 -12.73 -10.96 21.57
C ASN A 2 -13.42 -10.06 20.51
N PRO A 3 -13.12 -8.76 20.41
CA PRO A 3 -13.82 -7.84 19.51
C PRO A 3 -13.62 -8.18 18.02
N LEU A 4 -12.54 -8.89 17.67
CA LEU A 4 -12.29 -9.36 16.30
C LEU A 4 -13.20 -10.52 15.88
N LEU A 5 -13.92 -11.11 16.83
CA LEU A 5 -14.89 -12.19 16.60
C LEU A 5 -16.34 -11.72 16.68
N ASP A 6 -16.57 -10.42 16.89
CA ASP A 6 -17.91 -9.81 16.89
C ASP A 6 -18.24 -9.29 15.49
N PHE A 7 -19.07 -10.04 14.76
CA PHE A 7 -19.46 -9.74 13.38
C PHE A 7 -20.86 -9.08 13.28
N SER A 8 -21.50 -8.78 14.41
CA SER A 8 -22.89 -8.33 14.49
C SER A 8 -23.13 -6.92 13.94
N GLY A 9 -22.07 -6.12 13.78
CA GLY A 9 -22.15 -4.75 13.28
C GLY A 9 -20.80 -4.21 12.81
N LEU A 10 -20.56 -2.93 13.07
CA LEU A 10 -19.30 -2.25 12.72
C LEU A 10 -18.13 -2.77 13.58
N PRO A 11 -16.89 -2.73 13.06
CA PRO A 11 -15.68 -3.00 13.84
C PRO A 11 -15.63 -2.24 15.17
N ARG A 12 -15.33 -2.95 16.26
CA ARG A 12 -15.23 -2.38 17.61
C ARG A 12 -13.82 -1.85 17.91
N PHE A 13 -13.39 -0.85 17.15
CA PHE A 13 -12.01 -0.31 17.26
C PHE A 13 -11.67 0.22 18.65
N ALA A 14 -12.63 0.77 19.40
CA ALA A 14 -12.42 1.23 20.78
C ALA A 14 -12.00 0.12 21.75
N ASP A 15 -12.39 -1.13 21.45
CA ASP A 15 -12.07 -2.30 22.26
C ASP A 15 -10.85 -3.08 21.71
N PHE A 16 -10.28 -2.66 20.57
CA PHE A 16 -9.20 -3.36 19.90
C PHE A 16 -7.89 -3.32 20.72
N ASN A 17 -7.17 -4.44 20.74
CA ASN A 17 -5.85 -4.56 21.34
C ASN A 17 -5.03 -5.60 20.56
N ALA A 18 -3.72 -5.38 20.43
CA ALA A 18 -2.78 -6.33 19.82
C ALA A 18 -2.89 -7.76 20.40
N ALA A 19 -3.18 -7.90 21.70
CA ALA A 19 -3.35 -9.20 22.35
C ALA A 19 -4.57 -9.99 21.82
N HIS A 20 -5.54 -9.33 21.18
CA HIS A 20 -6.70 -9.99 20.58
C HIS A 20 -6.38 -10.68 19.25
N VAL A 21 -5.29 -10.29 18.58
CA VAL A 21 -4.98 -10.69 17.20
C VAL A 21 -4.76 -12.20 17.09
N ALA A 22 -3.77 -12.75 17.80
CA ALA A 22 -3.42 -14.16 17.67
C ALA A 22 -4.59 -15.10 18.03
N PRO A 23 -5.30 -14.92 19.17
CA PRO A 23 -6.42 -15.79 19.51
C PRO A 23 -7.57 -15.75 18.48
N ALA A 24 -7.90 -14.57 17.94
CA ALA A 24 -8.96 -14.46 16.94
C ALA A 24 -8.56 -15.10 15.61
N VAL A 25 -7.34 -14.83 15.14
CA VAL A 25 -6.81 -15.38 13.90
C VAL A 25 -6.73 -16.91 13.99
N ASP A 26 -6.17 -17.46 15.08
CA ASP A 26 -6.02 -18.91 15.24
C ASP A 26 -7.39 -19.61 15.26
N GLN A 27 -8.39 -19.04 15.95
CA GLN A 27 -9.75 -19.57 15.96
C GLN A 27 -10.37 -19.56 14.56
N LEU A 28 -10.35 -18.43 13.85
CA LEU A 28 -10.96 -18.30 12.53
C LEU A 28 -10.26 -19.18 11.49
N LEU A 29 -8.93 -19.29 11.54
CA LEU A 29 -8.18 -20.18 10.67
C LEU A 29 -8.53 -21.65 10.90
N GLN A 30 -8.69 -22.07 12.16
CA GLN A 30 -9.09 -23.43 12.48
C GLN A 30 -10.51 -23.73 12.00
N GLU A 31 -11.48 -22.86 12.31
CA GLU A 31 -12.87 -22.99 11.85
C GLU A 31 -12.94 -23.09 10.31
N ASN A 32 -12.18 -22.26 9.60
CA ASN A 32 -12.13 -22.30 8.15
C ASN A 32 -11.49 -23.58 7.60
N ARG A 33 -10.38 -24.05 8.20
CA ARG A 33 -9.75 -25.32 7.79
C ARG A 33 -10.67 -26.52 7.99
N ASP A 34 -11.40 -26.56 9.10
CA ASP A 34 -12.38 -27.61 9.38
C ASP A 34 -13.54 -27.60 8.39
N LEU A 35 -14.03 -26.41 8.02
CA LEU A 35 -15.03 -26.26 6.96
C LEU A 35 -14.48 -26.73 5.60
N ILE A 36 -13.29 -26.26 5.22
CA ILE A 36 -12.65 -26.63 3.95
C ILE A 36 -12.46 -28.14 3.85
N ALA A 37 -11.99 -28.79 4.92
CA ALA A 37 -11.82 -30.24 4.95
C ALA A 37 -13.14 -30.97 4.66
N ARG A 38 -14.24 -30.55 5.30
CA ARG A 38 -15.58 -31.11 5.05
C ARG A 38 -16.06 -30.85 3.63
N LEU A 39 -16.00 -29.60 3.18
CA LEU A 39 -16.48 -29.21 1.85
C LEU A 39 -15.69 -29.88 0.74
N ALA A 40 -14.37 -29.98 0.86
CA ALA A 40 -13.49 -30.58 -0.15
C ALA A 40 -13.76 -32.08 -0.38
N THR A 41 -14.28 -32.79 0.62
CA THR A 41 -14.54 -34.25 0.56
C THR A 41 -16.02 -34.63 0.54
N ASP A 42 -16.93 -33.66 0.53
CA ASP A 42 -18.36 -33.94 0.49
C ASP A 42 -18.72 -34.73 -0.79
N SER A 43 -19.53 -35.78 -0.63
CA SER A 43 -20.01 -36.62 -1.73
C SER A 43 -21.21 -36.01 -2.45
N ALA A 44 -21.93 -35.08 -1.81
CA ALA A 44 -23.04 -34.38 -2.42
C ALA A 44 -22.55 -33.49 -3.59
N PRO A 45 -23.30 -33.42 -4.71
CA PRO A 45 -23.01 -32.49 -5.79
C PRO A 45 -22.92 -31.06 -5.25
N PRO A 46 -21.86 -30.29 -5.59
CA PRO A 46 -21.73 -28.92 -5.11
C PRO A 46 -22.82 -28.04 -5.72
N THR A 47 -23.43 -27.21 -4.88
CA THR A 47 -24.38 -26.16 -5.22
C THR A 47 -23.92 -24.83 -4.64
N TRP A 48 -24.64 -23.74 -4.93
CA TRP A 48 -24.38 -22.49 -4.24
C TRP A 48 -24.54 -22.65 -2.72
N ASP A 49 -25.68 -23.19 -2.28
CA ASP A 49 -26.07 -23.20 -0.86
C ASP A 49 -25.26 -24.19 -0.01
N ASN A 50 -24.81 -25.31 -0.57
CA ASN A 50 -24.10 -26.35 0.18
C ASN A 50 -22.57 -26.24 0.08
N PHE A 51 -22.04 -25.35 -0.76
CA PHE A 51 -20.60 -25.28 -1.05
C PHE A 51 -20.09 -23.84 -1.14
N VAL A 52 -20.56 -23.04 -2.11
CA VAL A 52 -20.01 -21.69 -2.33
C VAL A 52 -20.39 -20.75 -1.19
N GLY A 53 -21.68 -20.63 -0.86
CA GLY A 53 -22.17 -19.74 0.20
C GLY A 53 -21.48 -19.97 1.55
N PRO A 54 -21.45 -21.21 2.07
CA PRO A 54 -20.74 -21.51 3.32
C PRO A 54 -19.25 -21.18 3.28
N LEU A 55 -18.57 -21.41 2.15
CA LEU A 55 -17.14 -21.09 1.99
C LEU A 55 -16.90 -19.58 2.01
N GLU A 56 -17.74 -18.81 1.28
CA GLU A 56 -17.71 -17.34 1.28
C GLU A 56 -17.94 -16.77 2.68
N ASP A 57 -18.98 -17.23 3.39
CA ASP A 57 -19.32 -16.73 4.74
C ASP A 57 -18.17 -16.96 5.74
N ALA A 58 -17.48 -18.11 5.65
CA ALA A 58 -16.34 -18.42 6.50
C ALA A 58 -15.11 -17.58 6.17
N ASN A 59 -14.80 -17.40 4.88
CA ASN A 59 -13.72 -16.53 4.43
C ASN A 59 -13.97 -15.07 4.79
N GLU A 60 -15.20 -14.60 4.68
CA GLU A 60 -15.58 -13.22 5.02
C GLU A 60 -15.33 -12.91 6.51
N ARG A 61 -15.57 -13.87 7.42
CA ARG A 61 -15.27 -13.69 8.85
C ARG A 61 -13.77 -13.48 9.08
N LEU A 62 -12.93 -14.29 8.45
CA LEU A 62 -11.47 -14.12 8.51
C LEU A 62 -11.03 -12.79 7.87
N HIS A 63 -11.60 -12.46 6.71
CA HIS A 63 -11.31 -11.22 6.00
C HIS A 63 -11.65 -9.99 6.84
N ARG A 64 -12.84 -9.95 7.47
CA ARG A 64 -13.27 -8.88 8.37
C ARG A 64 -12.38 -8.75 9.60
N ALA A 65 -11.94 -9.86 10.19
CA ALA A 65 -11.05 -9.82 11.34
C ALA A 65 -9.65 -9.32 10.94
N TRP A 66 -9.05 -9.91 9.90
CA TRP A 66 -7.70 -9.53 9.45
C TRP A 66 -7.65 -8.12 8.85
N GLY A 67 -8.71 -7.70 8.16
CA GLY A 67 -8.86 -6.33 7.66
C GLY A 67 -8.82 -5.29 8.77
N GLN A 68 -9.44 -5.56 9.92
CA GLN A 68 -9.33 -4.69 11.11
C GLN A 68 -7.89 -4.61 11.62
N VAL A 69 -7.19 -5.75 11.72
CA VAL A 69 -5.79 -5.79 12.17
C VAL A 69 -4.89 -5.02 11.21
N GLY A 70 -5.03 -5.26 9.90
CA GLY A 70 -4.26 -4.56 8.86
C GLY A 70 -4.52 -3.05 8.84
N HIS A 71 -5.78 -2.64 9.00
CA HIS A 71 -6.15 -1.23 9.13
C HIS A 71 -5.47 -0.59 10.34
N MET A 72 -5.61 -1.19 11.53
CA MET A 72 -4.98 -0.68 12.76
C MET A 72 -3.45 -0.62 12.63
N ASN A 73 -2.83 -1.61 11.99
CA ASN A 73 -1.38 -1.62 11.76
C ASN A 73 -0.93 -0.46 10.85
N ALA A 74 -1.80 -0.01 9.95
CA ALA A 74 -1.53 1.10 9.04
C ALA A 74 -1.80 2.49 9.65
N VAL A 75 -2.84 2.64 10.47
CA VAL A 75 -3.27 3.96 10.99
C VAL A 75 -2.86 4.23 12.44
N MET A 76 -2.60 3.19 13.23
CA MET A 76 -2.25 3.26 14.65
C MET A 76 -1.12 2.27 14.99
N ASN A 77 -0.06 2.25 14.16
CA ASN A 77 1.09 1.36 14.33
C ASN A 77 1.73 1.54 15.72
N SER A 78 2.02 0.43 16.40
CA SER A 78 2.76 0.41 17.66
C SER A 78 3.68 -0.80 17.68
N PRO A 79 4.75 -0.81 18.51
CA PRO A 79 5.62 -1.99 18.62
C PRO A 79 4.85 -3.29 18.90
N GLN A 80 3.87 -3.25 19.81
CA GLN A 80 3.05 -4.41 20.18
C GLN A 80 2.13 -4.86 19.04
N LEU A 81 1.52 -3.91 18.32
CA LEU A 81 0.66 -4.25 17.18
C LEU A 81 1.49 -4.77 16.00
N ARG A 82 2.64 -4.17 15.72
CA ARG A 82 3.57 -4.60 14.68
C ARG A 82 4.07 -6.02 14.94
N GLU A 83 4.44 -6.32 16.19
CA GLU A 83 4.81 -7.68 16.61
C GLU A 83 3.66 -8.66 16.40
N ALA A 84 2.45 -8.32 16.87
CA ALA A 84 1.28 -9.17 16.71
C ALA A 84 0.90 -9.39 15.23
N TYR A 85 1.00 -8.36 14.40
CA TYR A 85 0.76 -8.43 12.96
C TYR A 85 1.80 -9.34 12.28
N ASN A 86 3.09 -9.07 12.48
CA ASN A 86 4.18 -9.82 11.86
C ASN A 86 4.22 -11.29 12.32
N ALA A 87 3.80 -11.60 13.55
CA ALA A 87 3.69 -12.97 14.04
C ALA A 87 2.53 -13.77 13.40
N ASN A 88 1.48 -13.10 12.93
CA ASN A 88 0.29 -13.75 12.35
C ASN A 88 0.23 -13.67 10.82
N LEU A 89 0.94 -12.73 10.19
CA LEU A 89 1.01 -12.60 8.73
C LEU A 89 1.42 -13.91 8.01
N PRO A 90 2.41 -14.68 8.49
CA PRO A 90 2.74 -15.98 7.88
C PRO A 90 1.57 -16.97 7.94
N LYS A 91 0.84 -17.04 9.06
CA LYS A 91 -0.32 -17.95 9.21
C LYS A 91 -1.43 -17.62 8.20
N ILE A 92 -1.68 -16.33 7.99
CA ILE A 92 -2.65 -15.84 7.01
C ILE A 92 -2.20 -16.14 5.58
N THR A 93 -0.93 -15.88 5.27
CA THR A 93 -0.36 -16.14 3.94
C THR A 93 -0.38 -17.64 3.60
N GLN A 94 -0.01 -18.48 4.56
CA GLN A 94 -0.08 -19.92 4.45
C GLN A 94 -1.51 -20.38 4.22
N TYR A 95 -2.49 -19.89 4.99
CA TYR A 95 -3.89 -20.26 4.83
C TYR A 95 -4.44 -19.93 3.44
N TYR A 96 -4.20 -18.72 2.91
CA TYR A 96 -4.67 -18.38 1.57
C TYR A 96 -3.95 -19.17 0.47
N THR A 97 -2.69 -19.57 0.70
CA THR A 97 -1.97 -20.47 -0.20
C THR A 97 -2.56 -21.89 -0.17
N GLU A 98 -2.84 -22.42 1.03
CA GLU A 98 -3.53 -23.71 1.22
C GLU A 98 -4.90 -23.70 0.53
N LEU A 99 -5.68 -22.63 0.71
CA LEU A 99 -6.97 -22.44 0.07
C LEU A 99 -6.84 -22.45 -1.46
N GLY A 100 -5.97 -21.60 -2.01
CA GLY A 100 -5.76 -21.48 -3.46
C GLY A 100 -5.15 -22.72 -4.13
N GLN A 101 -4.52 -23.61 -3.37
CA GLN A 101 -3.95 -24.87 -3.87
C GLN A 101 -4.81 -26.10 -3.57
N ASN A 102 -5.94 -25.95 -2.88
CA ASN A 102 -6.78 -27.07 -2.47
C ASN A 102 -7.46 -27.75 -3.67
N GLU A 103 -6.93 -28.91 -4.06
CA GLU A 103 -7.43 -29.67 -5.21
C GLU A 103 -8.86 -30.18 -5.03
N GLY A 104 -9.29 -30.44 -3.79
CA GLY A 104 -10.65 -30.87 -3.48
C GLY A 104 -11.66 -29.77 -3.79
N LEU A 105 -11.42 -28.56 -3.26
CA LEU A 105 -12.23 -27.38 -3.57
C LEU A 105 -12.21 -27.08 -5.07
N TYR A 106 -11.02 -27.09 -5.69
CA TYR A 106 -10.90 -26.79 -7.12
C TYR A 106 -11.69 -27.77 -7.99
N ARG A 107 -11.64 -29.08 -7.70
CA ARG A 107 -12.47 -30.08 -8.38
C ARG A 107 -13.96 -29.81 -8.19
N ARG A 108 -14.39 -29.41 -7.00
CA ARG A 108 -15.79 -29.09 -6.71
C ARG A 108 -16.28 -27.84 -7.44
N PHE A 109 -15.47 -26.77 -7.50
CA PHE A 109 -15.79 -25.60 -8.33
C PHE A 109 -15.92 -25.97 -9.81
N LYS A 110 -15.02 -26.82 -10.34
CA LYS A 110 -15.14 -27.32 -11.72
C LYS A 110 -16.42 -28.13 -11.94
N ALA A 111 -16.77 -29.00 -10.98
CA ALA A 111 -17.98 -29.81 -11.05
C ALA A 111 -19.25 -28.94 -10.99
N LEU A 112 -19.28 -27.93 -10.12
CA LEU A 112 -20.37 -26.95 -10.05
C LEU A 112 -20.50 -26.21 -11.37
N ARG A 113 -19.39 -25.68 -11.91
CA ARG A 113 -19.35 -24.91 -13.15
C ARG A 113 -19.80 -25.69 -14.39
N ALA A 114 -19.53 -27.01 -14.42
CA ALA A 114 -19.93 -27.92 -15.49
C ALA A 114 -21.34 -28.49 -15.29
N GLY A 115 -21.90 -28.40 -14.08
CA GLY A 115 -23.19 -28.98 -13.72
C GLY A 115 -24.39 -28.14 -14.16
N ALA A 116 -25.57 -28.78 -14.23
CA ALA A 116 -26.82 -28.13 -14.61
C ALA A 116 -27.22 -26.98 -13.65
N GLY A 117 -26.82 -27.05 -12.38
CA GLY A 117 -27.06 -26.02 -11.38
C GLY A 117 -26.43 -24.67 -11.73
N PHE A 118 -25.29 -24.64 -12.43
CA PHE A 118 -24.63 -23.39 -12.81
C PHE A 118 -25.49 -22.54 -13.74
N SER A 119 -26.17 -23.15 -14.71
CA SER A 119 -27.01 -22.44 -15.67
C SER A 119 -28.17 -21.69 -15.00
N ALA A 120 -28.68 -22.22 -13.88
CA ALA A 120 -29.77 -21.62 -13.10
C ALA A 120 -29.32 -20.47 -12.18
N LEU A 121 -28.01 -20.29 -11.95
CA LEU A 121 -27.49 -19.22 -11.10
C LEU A 121 -27.65 -17.84 -11.74
N GLY A 122 -27.77 -16.82 -10.89
CA GLY A 122 -27.74 -15.42 -11.30
C GLY A 122 -26.36 -15.01 -11.84
N ALA A 123 -26.31 -13.92 -12.61
CA ALA A 123 -25.05 -13.41 -13.18
C ALA A 123 -23.95 -13.14 -12.12
N PRO A 124 -24.23 -12.58 -10.92
CA PRO A 124 -23.22 -12.38 -9.89
C PRO A 124 -22.61 -13.69 -9.39
N GLN A 125 -23.43 -14.70 -9.12
CA GLN A 125 -23.00 -16.01 -8.63
C GLN A 125 -22.14 -16.74 -9.67
N LYS A 126 -22.53 -16.67 -10.95
CA LYS A 126 -21.74 -17.21 -12.06
C LYS A 126 -20.36 -16.56 -12.13
N LYS A 127 -20.32 -15.23 -12.00
CA LYS A 127 -19.08 -14.45 -12.02
C LYS A 127 -18.16 -14.81 -10.84
N ILE A 128 -18.71 -15.02 -9.65
CA ILE A 128 -17.93 -15.47 -8.48
C ILE A 128 -17.28 -16.82 -8.79
N ILE A 129 -18.04 -17.81 -9.27
CA ILE A 129 -17.51 -19.14 -9.60
C ILE A 129 -16.43 -19.07 -10.69
N ASP A 130 -16.62 -18.27 -11.73
CA ASP A 130 -15.63 -18.08 -12.80
C ASP A 130 -14.34 -17.42 -12.28
N ASN A 131 -14.47 -16.45 -11.36
CA ASN A 131 -13.33 -15.80 -10.72
C ASN A 131 -12.60 -16.78 -9.79
N GLU A 132 -13.30 -17.56 -8.98
CA GLU A 132 -12.70 -18.60 -8.13
C GLU A 132 -11.88 -19.58 -8.98
N LEU A 133 -12.43 -20.08 -10.09
CA LEU A 133 -11.70 -20.99 -10.99
C LEU A 133 -10.45 -20.36 -11.61
N ARG A 134 -10.47 -19.06 -11.90
CA ARG A 134 -9.26 -18.31 -12.29
C ARG A 134 -8.29 -18.23 -11.12
N ASP A 135 -8.77 -17.89 -9.94
CA ASP A 135 -7.93 -17.62 -8.76
C ASP A 135 -7.29 -18.89 -8.19
N PHE A 136 -7.94 -20.07 -8.30
CA PHE A 136 -7.30 -21.37 -8.06
C PHE A 136 -6.12 -21.63 -9.01
N ARG A 137 -6.28 -21.34 -10.30
CA ARG A 137 -5.18 -21.52 -11.27
C ARG A 137 -4.02 -20.58 -10.96
N ARG A 138 -4.33 -19.32 -10.64
CA ARG A 138 -3.36 -18.31 -10.18
C ARG A 138 -2.69 -18.69 -8.87
N GLY A 139 -3.41 -19.34 -7.96
CA GLY A 139 -2.91 -19.88 -6.70
C GLY A 139 -2.05 -21.13 -6.86
N GLY A 140 -1.91 -21.66 -8.09
CA GLY A 140 -1.10 -22.82 -8.38
C GLY A 140 -1.81 -24.16 -8.12
N ALA A 141 -3.15 -24.22 -8.09
CA ALA A 141 -3.90 -25.46 -7.90
C ALA A 141 -3.55 -26.56 -8.92
N GLU A 142 -3.13 -26.17 -10.13
CA GLU A 142 -2.75 -27.08 -11.23
C GLU A 142 -1.25 -27.43 -11.27
N LEU A 143 -0.45 -26.89 -10.35
CA LEU A 143 0.98 -27.19 -10.27
C LEU A 143 1.23 -28.60 -9.74
N ALA A 144 2.36 -29.20 -10.16
CA ALA A 144 2.89 -30.40 -9.51
C ALA A 144 3.31 -30.10 -8.05
N ALA A 145 3.37 -31.14 -7.21
CA ALA A 145 3.58 -30.99 -5.76
C ALA A 145 4.87 -30.24 -5.40
N ASP A 146 5.96 -30.49 -6.11
CA ASP A 146 7.25 -29.80 -5.95
C ASP A 146 7.13 -28.30 -6.28
N ARG A 147 6.39 -27.96 -7.34
CA ARG A 147 6.14 -26.57 -7.75
C ARG A 147 5.16 -25.85 -6.81
N LYS A 148 4.20 -26.56 -6.23
CA LYS A 148 3.28 -26.04 -5.19
C LYS A 148 4.05 -25.61 -3.95
N GLN A 149 4.96 -26.46 -3.46
CA GLN A 149 5.82 -26.13 -2.32
C GLN A 149 6.63 -24.85 -2.61
N ARG A 150 7.26 -24.77 -3.78
CA ARG A 150 8.05 -23.58 -4.15
C ARG A 150 7.18 -22.32 -4.24
N TYR A 151 5.97 -22.43 -4.78
CA TYR A 151 5.01 -21.31 -4.79
C TYR A 151 4.71 -20.81 -3.38
N THR A 152 4.51 -21.72 -2.42
CA THR A 152 4.25 -21.37 -1.01
C THR A 152 5.43 -20.63 -0.40
N GLU A 153 6.64 -21.15 -0.55
CA GLU A 153 7.87 -20.51 -0.07
C GLU A 153 8.04 -19.08 -0.62
N ILE A 154 7.78 -18.90 -1.92
CA ILE A 154 7.85 -17.58 -2.56
C ILE A 154 6.76 -16.65 -2.02
N SER A 155 5.53 -17.13 -1.86
CA SER A 155 4.39 -16.33 -1.38
C SER A 155 4.62 -15.85 0.05
N ASP A 156 5.09 -16.73 0.94
CA ASP A 156 5.45 -16.39 2.31
C ASP A 156 6.59 -15.35 2.34
N ARG A 157 7.64 -15.56 1.53
CA ARG A 157 8.76 -14.63 1.47
C ARG A 157 8.36 -13.26 0.94
N LEU A 158 7.54 -13.19 -0.11
CA LEU A 158 7.02 -11.93 -0.65
C LEU A 158 6.17 -11.17 0.38
N SER A 159 5.35 -11.89 1.15
CA SER A 159 4.53 -11.31 2.22
C SER A 159 5.39 -10.67 3.32
N MET A 160 6.41 -11.39 3.80
CA MET A 160 7.37 -10.89 4.78
C MET A 160 8.18 -9.69 4.26
N LEU A 161 8.67 -9.77 3.02
CA LEU A 161 9.40 -8.67 2.38
C LEU A 161 8.54 -7.42 2.23
N GLY A 162 7.26 -7.58 1.86
CA GLY A 162 6.30 -6.47 1.76
C GLY A 162 6.02 -5.78 3.09
N SER A 163 5.89 -6.56 4.18
CA SER A 163 5.74 -6.02 5.53
C SER A 163 7.00 -5.25 5.94
N ARG A 164 8.18 -5.87 5.77
CA ARG A 164 9.47 -5.24 6.12
C ARG A 164 9.74 -3.96 5.32
N PHE A 165 9.42 -3.95 4.03
CA PHE A 165 9.54 -2.76 3.19
C PHE A 165 8.73 -1.59 3.77
N SER A 166 7.47 -1.85 4.14
CA SER A 166 6.57 -0.85 4.72
C SER A 166 7.05 -0.35 6.08
N ASP A 167 7.47 -1.27 6.96
CA ASP A 167 8.04 -0.94 8.28
C ASP A 167 9.30 -0.07 8.12
N ASN A 168 10.20 -0.41 7.21
CA ASN A 168 11.41 0.36 6.94
C ASN A 168 11.11 1.79 6.46
N VAL A 169 10.11 1.98 5.59
CA VAL A 169 9.69 3.32 5.12
C VAL A 169 9.12 4.15 6.26
N LEU A 170 8.28 3.55 7.11
CA LEU A 170 7.71 4.20 8.28
C LEU A 170 8.81 4.61 9.26
N ASP A 171 9.70 3.69 9.60
CA ASP A 171 10.78 3.92 10.56
C ASP A 171 11.78 4.96 10.03
N ALA A 172 12.12 4.94 8.73
CA ALA A 172 12.98 5.95 8.12
C ALA A 172 12.34 7.35 8.10
N THR A 173 11.01 7.41 7.93
CA THR A 173 10.26 8.67 7.99
C THR A 173 10.23 9.22 9.42
N ASN A 174 10.01 8.37 10.42
CA ASN A 174 9.92 8.74 11.83
C ASN A 174 11.28 9.07 12.47
N ALA A 175 12.35 8.40 12.04
CA ALA A 175 13.68 8.57 12.62
C ALA A 175 14.33 9.92 12.27
N TRP A 176 13.91 10.54 11.17
CA TRP A 176 14.49 11.80 10.73
C TRP A 176 13.76 13.00 11.34
N THR A 177 14.52 13.87 12.00
CA THR A 177 14.04 15.18 12.45
C THR A 177 15.09 16.24 12.20
N HIS A 178 14.67 17.49 12.01
CA HIS A 178 15.56 18.62 11.90
C HIS A 178 15.09 19.77 12.77
N LEU A 179 15.89 20.08 13.80
CA LEU A 179 15.62 21.20 14.70
C LEU A 179 16.26 22.47 14.13
N VAL A 180 15.43 23.47 13.87
CA VAL A 180 15.84 24.83 13.53
C VAL A 180 15.73 25.70 14.78
N THR A 181 16.78 26.47 15.10
CA THR A 181 16.80 27.40 16.23
C THR A 181 16.92 28.86 15.82
N ASP A 182 17.31 29.11 14.57
CA ASP A 182 17.35 30.44 13.98
C ASP A 182 16.03 30.73 13.28
N GLU A 183 15.26 31.69 13.80
CA GLU A 183 13.95 32.06 13.24
C GLU A 183 14.07 32.58 11.79
N THR A 184 15.23 33.11 11.39
CA THR A 184 15.43 33.63 10.03
C THR A 184 15.36 32.53 8.96
N GLU A 185 15.64 31.28 9.33
CA GLU A 185 15.51 30.13 8.42
C GLU A 185 14.04 29.77 8.10
N LEU A 186 13.09 30.33 8.86
CA LEU A 186 11.65 30.07 8.71
C LEU A 186 10.94 31.05 7.78
N ALA A 187 11.68 32.03 7.23
CA ALA A 187 11.12 33.03 6.34
C ALA A 187 10.30 32.37 5.21
N GLY A 188 9.13 32.94 4.92
CA GLY A 188 8.20 32.47 3.90
C GLY A 188 7.26 31.33 4.33
N LEU A 189 7.57 30.58 5.40
CA LEU A 189 6.69 29.52 5.89
C LEU A 189 5.34 30.08 6.39
N PRO A 190 4.21 29.41 6.07
CA PRO A 190 2.92 29.69 6.68
C PRO A 190 2.94 29.54 8.21
N ASP A 191 2.14 30.35 8.90
CA ASP A 191 2.10 30.36 10.37
C ASP A 191 1.70 29.02 10.97
N ASP A 192 0.73 28.31 10.37
CA ASP A 192 0.32 26.97 10.81
C ASP A 192 1.45 25.94 10.71
N ALA A 193 2.29 26.03 9.68
CA ALA A 193 3.47 25.17 9.54
C ALA A 193 4.53 25.50 10.61
N ARG A 194 4.71 26.77 10.95
CA ARG A 194 5.62 27.22 12.02
C ARG A 194 5.11 26.77 13.39
N GLU A 195 3.82 26.96 13.68
CA GLU A 195 3.18 26.52 14.92
C GLU A 195 3.25 25.00 15.09
N ALA A 196 2.98 24.23 14.03
CA ALA A 196 3.09 22.78 14.07
C ALA A 196 4.53 22.31 14.35
N ALA A 197 5.53 22.94 13.73
CA ALA A 197 6.94 22.61 13.98
C ALA A 197 7.38 22.99 15.40
N GLN A 198 6.87 24.10 15.95
CA GLN A 198 7.13 24.49 17.33
C GLN A 198 6.49 23.49 18.31
N ALA A 199 5.23 23.13 18.11
CA ALA A 199 4.53 22.16 18.93
C ALA A 199 5.22 20.78 18.91
N ALA A 200 5.75 20.37 17.74
CA ALA A 200 6.56 19.16 17.62
C ALA A 200 7.87 19.25 18.43
N ALA A 201 8.55 20.40 18.44
CA ALA A 201 9.73 20.61 19.27
C ALA A 201 9.41 20.54 20.76
N GLU A 202 8.31 21.17 21.19
CA GLU A 202 7.84 21.16 22.57
C GLU A 202 7.48 19.75 23.06
N ALA A 203 6.78 18.97 22.22
CA ALA A 203 6.47 17.57 22.49
C ALA A 203 7.74 16.71 22.68
N ASP A 204 8.80 17.03 21.93
CA ASP A 204 10.12 16.39 22.05
C ASP A 204 11.06 17.09 23.07
N LYS A 205 10.52 18.01 23.88
CA LYS A 205 11.24 18.76 24.93
C LYS A 205 12.46 19.54 24.42
N LYS A 206 12.41 20.00 23.16
CA LYS A 206 13.41 20.83 22.50
C LYS A 206 12.91 22.28 22.38
N LYS A 207 13.84 23.24 22.24
CA LYS A 207 13.53 24.65 21.95
C LYS A 207 13.82 24.93 20.48
N GLY A 208 12.86 25.54 19.78
CA GLY A 208 12.96 25.86 18.35
C GLY A 208 11.80 25.25 17.56
N TRP A 209 12.05 24.93 16.29
CA TRP A 209 11.07 24.37 15.35
C TRP A 209 11.58 23.03 14.83
N LEU A 210 10.83 21.96 15.08
CA LEU A 210 11.19 20.60 14.71
C LEU A 210 10.44 20.18 13.44
N PHE A 211 11.18 20.00 12.35
CA PHE A 211 10.65 19.50 11.08
C PHE A 211 10.83 18.00 10.95
N THR A 212 9.90 17.35 10.25
CA THR A 212 9.87 15.90 10.01
C THR A 212 9.67 15.61 8.52
N LEU A 213 9.71 14.34 8.12
CA LEU A 213 9.45 13.91 6.74
C LEU A 213 7.97 13.56 6.48
N HIS A 214 7.09 13.73 7.46
CA HIS A 214 5.65 13.60 7.24
C HIS A 214 5.17 14.71 6.30
N ALA A 215 4.25 14.37 5.38
CA ALA A 215 3.80 15.29 4.34
C ALA A 215 3.35 16.68 4.86
N PRO A 216 2.61 16.79 5.99
CA PRO A 216 2.23 18.09 6.55
C PRO A 216 3.40 18.96 7.05
N SER A 217 4.57 18.36 7.32
CA SER A 217 5.79 19.09 7.70
C SER A 217 6.69 19.32 6.48
N TYR A 218 6.86 18.30 5.64
CA TYR A 218 7.73 18.33 4.47
C TYR A 218 7.22 19.26 3.37
N MET A 219 5.95 19.13 2.97
CA MET A 219 5.41 19.86 1.81
C MET A 219 5.45 21.39 1.99
N PRO A 220 5.04 21.97 3.14
CA PRO A 220 5.10 23.41 3.32
C PRO A 220 6.53 23.97 3.25
N VAL A 221 7.52 23.22 3.73
CA VAL A 221 8.92 23.64 3.62
C VAL A 221 9.32 23.75 2.15
N LEU A 222 9.04 22.72 1.35
CA LEU A 222 9.44 22.71 -0.06
C LEU A 222 8.70 23.75 -0.90
N GLN A 223 7.45 24.10 -0.54
CA GLN A 223 6.63 25.08 -1.25
C GLN A 223 6.93 26.53 -0.82
N TYR A 224 7.18 26.79 0.46
CA TYR A 224 7.11 28.15 1.00
C TYR A 224 8.38 28.65 1.68
N ALA A 225 9.25 27.77 2.19
CA ALA A 225 10.44 28.24 2.91
C ALA A 225 11.37 28.99 1.96
N ASP A 226 11.68 30.25 2.26
CA ASP A 226 12.62 31.06 1.49
C ASP A 226 14.07 30.53 1.68
N SER A 227 14.37 29.90 2.82
CA SER A 227 15.65 29.22 3.09
C SER A 227 15.86 28.04 2.13
N ARG A 228 16.67 28.26 1.09
CA ARG A 228 17.05 27.21 0.13
C ARG A 228 17.76 26.03 0.80
N ALA A 229 18.59 26.31 1.81
CA ALA A 229 19.31 25.28 2.56
C ALA A 229 18.34 24.37 3.34
N LEU A 230 17.26 24.93 3.91
CA LEU A 230 16.22 24.15 4.57
C LEU A 230 15.49 23.25 3.57
N ARG A 231 15.11 23.79 2.40
CA ARG A 231 14.48 23.01 1.32
C ARG A 231 15.38 21.87 0.84
N GLU A 232 16.65 22.15 0.56
CA GLU A 232 17.65 21.17 0.12
C GLU A 232 17.80 20.04 1.14
N ARG A 233 17.94 20.39 2.43
CA ARG A 233 18.09 19.42 3.52
C ARG A 233 16.89 18.48 3.64
N LEU A 234 15.67 19.01 3.62
CA LEU A 234 14.46 18.19 3.71
C LEU A 234 14.25 17.36 2.44
N TYR A 235 14.48 17.93 1.26
CA TYR A 235 14.38 17.22 -0.01
C TYR A 235 15.29 16.01 -0.05
N HIS A 236 16.59 16.20 0.25
CA HIS A 236 17.56 15.11 0.27
C HIS A 236 17.13 14.02 1.25
N ALA A 237 16.80 14.39 2.49
CA ALA A 237 16.32 13.45 3.49
C ALA A 237 15.10 12.66 3.03
N TYR A 238 14.14 13.30 2.35
CA TYR A 238 12.92 12.67 1.86
C TYR A 238 13.16 11.67 0.71
N VAL A 239 14.00 12.02 -0.26
CA VAL A 239 14.26 11.16 -1.44
C VAL A 239 15.23 10.02 -1.16
N THR A 240 15.98 10.07 -0.06
CA THR A 240 16.88 9.00 0.38
C THR A 240 16.32 8.14 1.51
N ARG A 241 15.03 8.25 1.85
CA ARG A 241 14.42 7.42 2.90
C ARG A 241 14.48 5.94 2.54
N ALA A 242 14.78 5.11 3.55
CA ALA A 242 14.82 3.65 3.44
C ALA A 242 15.66 3.17 2.24
N SER A 243 16.82 3.79 2.03
CA SER A 243 17.74 3.51 0.93
C SER A 243 19.16 3.32 1.44
N GLU A 244 20.07 2.93 0.55
CA GLU A 244 21.50 2.75 0.79
C GLU A 244 22.21 4.03 1.28
N PHE A 245 21.57 5.19 1.15
CA PHE A 245 22.09 6.48 1.60
C PHE A 245 21.71 6.83 3.05
N GLY A 246 20.91 6.00 3.72
CA GLY A 246 20.44 6.18 5.09
C GLY A 246 20.99 5.15 6.07
N ASP A 247 20.21 4.80 7.09
CA ASP A 247 20.52 3.68 7.98
C ASP A 247 20.43 2.37 7.19
N SER A 248 21.55 1.65 7.11
CA SER A 248 21.65 0.34 6.45
C SER A 248 20.65 -0.71 6.97
N ASN A 249 20.14 -0.58 8.20
CA ASN A 249 19.11 -1.48 8.74
C ASN A 249 17.71 -1.24 8.13
N LEU A 250 17.51 -0.07 7.53
CA LEU A 250 16.26 0.36 6.90
C LEU A 250 16.35 0.37 5.37
N ASP A 251 17.47 -0.07 4.78
CA ASP A 251 17.68 -0.08 3.34
C ASP A 251 16.73 -1.08 2.65
N ASN A 252 15.87 -0.55 1.78
CA ASN A 252 14.93 -1.34 0.99
C ASN A 252 15.51 -1.78 -0.37
N THR A 253 16.65 -1.28 -0.81
CA THR A 253 17.28 -1.66 -2.08
C THR A 253 17.46 -3.19 -2.24
N PRO A 254 18.02 -3.93 -1.26
CA PRO A 254 18.09 -5.40 -1.35
C PRO A 254 16.73 -6.08 -1.30
N LEU A 255 15.76 -5.54 -0.55
CA LEU A 255 14.40 -6.10 -0.48
C LEU A 255 13.69 -5.97 -1.83
N ILE A 256 13.80 -4.82 -2.50
CA ILE A 256 13.22 -4.58 -3.83
C ILE A 256 13.79 -5.58 -4.84
N ALA A 257 15.11 -5.77 -4.83
CA ALA A 257 15.77 -6.72 -5.74
C ALA A 257 15.23 -8.15 -5.54
N GLU A 258 15.10 -8.58 -4.28
CA GLU A 258 14.54 -9.89 -3.94
C GLU A 258 13.06 -10.01 -4.34
N ILE A 259 12.24 -9.00 -4.05
CA ILE A 259 10.83 -8.95 -4.43
C ILE A 259 10.66 -9.10 -5.95
N VAL A 260 11.46 -8.37 -6.75
CA VAL A 260 11.38 -8.43 -8.22
C VAL A 260 11.80 -9.82 -8.74
N ALA A 261 12.86 -10.40 -8.17
CA ALA A 261 13.30 -11.75 -8.54
C ALA A 261 12.24 -12.81 -8.23
N LEU A 262 11.68 -12.79 -7.01
CA LEU A 262 10.64 -13.70 -6.56
C LEU A 262 9.33 -13.55 -7.34
N ARG A 263 8.93 -12.31 -7.67
CA ARG A 263 7.76 -12.06 -8.54
C ARG A 263 7.95 -12.64 -9.94
N ARG A 264 9.16 -12.54 -10.51
CA ARG A 264 9.49 -13.17 -11.79
C ARG A 264 9.39 -14.69 -11.69
N GLU A 265 10.00 -15.28 -10.66
CA GLU A 265 9.98 -16.73 -10.44
C GLU A 265 8.54 -17.24 -10.27
N LEU A 266 7.71 -16.59 -9.45
CA LEU A 266 6.30 -16.93 -9.25
C LEU A 266 5.51 -16.91 -10.56
N ALA A 267 5.70 -15.88 -11.39
CA ALA A 267 5.03 -15.78 -12.68
C ALA A 267 5.43 -16.94 -13.63
N GLN A 268 6.72 -17.26 -13.68
CA GLN A 268 7.23 -18.37 -14.50
C GLN A 268 6.76 -19.73 -13.98
N LEU A 269 6.66 -19.90 -12.65
CA LEU A 269 6.07 -21.10 -12.05
C LEU A 269 4.62 -21.30 -12.46
N LEU A 270 3.87 -20.25 -12.74
CA LEU A 270 2.49 -20.33 -13.21
C LEU A 270 2.36 -20.32 -14.74
N GLY A 271 3.47 -20.27 -15.48
CA GLY A 271 3.47 -20.29 -16.95
C GLY A 271 3.32 -18.93 -17.62
N PHE A 272 3.42 -17.82 -16.88
CA PHE A 272 3.47 -16.47 -17.44
C PHE A 272 4.91 -16.08 -17.80
N ASN A 273 5.09 -15.20 -18.80
CA ASN A 273 6.43 -14.75 -19.21
C ASN A 273 7.04 -13.77 -18.19
N ASN A 274 6.19 -13.02 -17.51
CA ASN A 274 6.57 -12.00 -16.54
C ASN A 274 5.44 -11.72 -15.54
N TYR A 275 5.76 -11.03 -14.44
CA TYR A 275 4.79 -10.73 -13.39
C TYR A 275 3.70 -9.75 -13.83
N ALA A 276 3.91 -8.91 -14.85
CA ALA A 276 2.88 -8.00 -15.32
C ALA A 276 1.72 -8.75 -15.99
N GLU A 277 2.02 -9.80 -16.78
CA GLU A 277 0.98 -10.70 -17.33
C GLU A 277 0.17 -11.36 -16.22
N TYR A 278 0.84 -11.95 -15.22
CA TYR A 278 0.19 -12.48 -14.02
C TYR A 278 -0.65 -11.41 -13.31
N SER A 279 -0.15 -10.17 -13.22
CA SER A 279 -0.85 -9.08 -12.53
C SER A 279 -2.11 -8.61 -13.30
N LEU A 280 -2.13 -8.74 -14.63
CA LEU A 280 -3.17 -8.19 -15.49
C LEU A 280 -4.37 -9.12 -15.70
N GLU A 281 -4.22 -10.43 -15.56
CA GLU A 281 -5.33 -11.38 -15.78
C GLU A 281 -6.63 -11.09 -14.97
N PRO A 282 -6.60 -10.51 -13.74
CA PRO A 282 -7.82 -10.08 -13.05
C PRO A 282 -8.21 -8.62 -13.32
N LYS A 283 -7.42 -7.86 -14.08
CA LYS A 283 -7.61 -6.44 -14.37
C LYS A 283 -8.28 -6.23 -15.74
N MET A 284 -8.63 -4.98 -16.04
CA MET A 284 -9.33 -4.61 -17.28
C MET A 284 -8.41 -4.55 -18.51
N ALA A 285 -7.11 -4.33 -18.35
CA ALA A 285 -6.18 -4.26 -19.48
C ALA A 285 -5.71 -5.67 -19.84
N ASP A 286 -5.76 -6.01 -21.13
CA ASP A 286 -5.53 -7.40 -21.58
C ASP A 286 -4.04 -7.78 -21.57
N THR A 287 -3.15 -6.83 -21.92
CA THR A 287 -1.71 -7.13 -22.07
C THR A 287 -0.80 -6.04 -21.51
N PRO A 288 0.43 -6.40 -21.06
CA PRO A 288 1.41 -5.39 -20.67
C PRO A 288 1.80 -4.45 -21.81
N ALA A 289 1.75 -4.92 -23.06
CA ALA A 289 2.06 -4.12 -24.25
C ALA A 289 1.07 -2.96 -24.42
N GLN A 290 -0.24 -3.23 -24.32
CA GLN A 290 -1.28 -2.19 -24.37
C GLN A 290 -1.09 -1.14 -23.27
N VAL A 291 -0.77 -1.57 -22.03
CA VAL A 291 -0.50 -0.65 -20.92
C VAL A 291 0.70 0.25 -21.24
N MET A 292 1.79 -0.33 -21.74
CA MET A 292 3.00 0.43 -22.08
C MET A 292 2.78 1.37 -23.27
N GLU A 293 2.00 0.96 -24.26
CA GLU A 293 1.61 1.80 -25.40
C GLU A 293 0.81 3.02 -24.91
N PHE A 294 -0.25 2.80 -24.14
CA PHE A 294 -1.06 3.88 -23.56
C PHE A 294 -0.21 4.88 -22.76
N LEU A 295 0.67 4.39 -21.87
CA LEU A 295 1.53 5.25 -21.05
C LEU A 295 2.55 6.03 -21.90
N ARG A 296 3.10 5.41 -22.95
CA ARG A 296 4.05 6.08 -23.85
C ARG A 296 3.37 7.12 -24.74
N GLU A 297 2.17 6.84 -25.24
CA GLU A 297 1.39 7.83 -25.98
C GLU A 297 1.06 9.05 -25.11
N LEU A 298 0.65 8.83 -23.85
CA LEU A 298 0.43 9.89 -22.90
C LEU A 298 1.72 10.70 -22.66
N ALA A 299 2.85 10.02 -22.46
CA ALA A 299 4.14 10.69 -22.26
C ALA A 299 4.56 11.53 -23.47
N VAL A 300 4.38 11.02 -24.71
CA VAL A 300 4.68 11.76 -25.95
C VAL A 300 3.83 13.04 -26.05
N ARG A 301 2.55 12.97 -25.68
CA ARG A 301 1.64 14.13 -25.73
C ARG A 301 1.91 15.13 -24.60
N ALA A 302 2.26 14.66 -23.40
CA ALA A 302 2.51 15.51 -22.23
C ALA A 302 3.89 16.17 -22.25
N ARG A 303 4.91 15.51 -22.80
CA ARG A 303 6.31 15.96 -22.74
C ARG A 303 6.54 17.38 -23.29
N PRO A 304 5.99 17.80 -24.44
CA PRO A 304 6.17 19.17 -24.93
C PRO A 304 5.55 20.25 -24.02
N TYR A 305 4.56 19.91 -23.20
CA TYR A 305 3.99 20.82 -22.20
C TYR A 305 4.92 20.87 -20.97
N ALA A 306 5.34 19.71 -20.46
CA ALA A 306 6.29 19.64 -19.35
C ALA A 306 7.63 20.35 -19.64
N GLU A 307 8.16 20.22 -20.86
CA GLU A 307 9.38 20.93 -21.27
C GLU A 307 9.18 22.45 -21.32
N ARG A 308 7.99 22.92 -21.74
CA ARG A 308 7.64 24.36 -21.71
C ARG A 308 7.48 24.87 -20.28
N ASP A 309 6.79 24.12 -19.43
CA ASP A 309 6.58 24.47 -18.03
C ASP A 309 7.92 24.55 -17.30
N LEU A 310 8.83 23.60 -17.53
CA LEU A 310 10.17 23.63 -16.95
C LEU A 310 11.00 24.81 -17.47
N ALA A 311 10.96 25.08 -18.78
CA ALA A 311 11.69 26.21 -19.36
C ALA A 311 11.19 27.56 -18.81
N GLU A 312 9.87 27.70 -18.67
CA GLU A 312 9.24 28.87 -18.07
C GLU A 312 9.63 29.02 -16.59
N LEU A 313 9.60 27.93 -15.83
CA LEU A 313 9.98 27.92 -14.43
C LEU A 313 11.45 28.29 -14.24
N GLN A 314 12.34 27.78 -15.10
CA GLN A 314 13.75 28.14 -15.11
C GLN A 314 13.97 29.62 -15.46
N ASP A 315 13.26 30.16 -16.45
CA ASP A 315 13.37 31.57 -16.81
C ASP A 315 12.87 32.49 -15.69
N PHE A 316 11.74 32.16 -15.08
CA PHE A 316 11.20 32.85 -13.92
C PHE A 316 12.17 32.82 -12.74
N ALA A 317 12.67 31.65 -12.38
CA ALA A 317 13.60 31.48 -11.27
C ALA A 317 14.89 32.30 -11.45
N ARG A 318 15.42 32.37 -12.69
CA ARG A 318 16.60 33.19 -12.99
C ARG A 318 16.35 34.68 -12.89
N ARG A 319 15.20 35.17 -13.37
CA ARG A 319 14.91 36.61 -13.46
C ARG A 319 14.40 37.20 -12.14
N GLU A 320 13.66 36.41 -11.36
CA GLU A 320 12.84 36.92 -10.27
C GLU A 320 13.23 36.36 -8.90
N LEU A 321 13.91 35.21 -8.85
CA LEU A 321 14.28 34.53 -7.59
C LEU A 321 15.79 34.44 -7.36
N ASP A 322 16.61 35.04 -8.24
CA ASP A 322 18.08 34.95 -8.20
C ASP A 322 18.59 33.50 -8.16
N MET A 323 17.91 32.60 -8.88
CA MET A 323 18.26 31.18 -8.97
C MET A 323 18.79 30.85 -10.38
N PRO A 324 20.09 31.04 -10.64
CA PRO A 324 20.68 30.80 -11.98
C PRO A 324 20.52 29.35 -12.45
N ALA A 325 20.51 28.40 -11.50
CA ALA A 325 20.29 26.98 -11.73
C ALA A 325 19.22 26.44 -10.77
N LEU A 326 18.07 26.05 -11.33
CA LEU A 326 16.97 25.44 -10.61
C LEU A 326 17.30 23.98 -10.28
N GLN A 327 17.26 23.61 -8.99
CA GLN A 327 17.46 22.25 -8.52
C GLN A 327 16.12 21.60 -8.14
N ALA A 328 16.14 20.30 -7.87
CA ALA A 328 14.91 19.55 -7.57
C ALA A 328 14.18 20.06 -6.31
N TRP A 329 14.92 20.53 -5.29
CA TRP A 329 14.38 21.16 -4.08
C TRP A 329 13.89 22.61 -4.28
N ASP A 330 14.08 23.18 -5.47
CA ASP A 330 13.59 24.51 -5.82
C ASP A 330 12.28 24.45 -6.63
N ILE A 331 11.90 23.29 -7.20
CA ILE A 331 10.77 23.17 -8.13
C ILE A 331 9.46 23.61 -7.47
N ALA A 332 9.15 23.08 -6.29
CA ALA A 332 7.90 23.40 -5.59
C ALA A 332 7.84 24.88 -5.20
N TYR A 333 8.92 25.41 -4.63
CA TYR A 333 9.06 26.83 -4.27
C TYR A 333 8.92 27.77 -5.47
N ALA A 334 9.66 27.53 -6.54
CA ALA A 334 9.59 28.38 -7.72
C ALA A 334 8.20 28.30 -8.38
N SER A 335 7.57 27.13 -8.35
CA SER A 335 6.21 26.93 -8.89
C SER A 335 5.18 27.72 -8.10
N GLU A 336 5.30 27.74 -6.77
CA GLU A 336 4.48 28.56 -5.87
C GLU A 336 4.61 30.04 -6.22
N LYS A 337 5.85 30.56 -6.26
CA LYS A 337 6.10 31.97 -6.54
C LYS A 337 5.64 32.36 -7.95
N LEU A 338 5.80 31.47 -8.94
CA LEU A 338 5.30 31.69 -10.30
C LEU A 338 3.77 31.75 -10.34
N ARG A 339 3.10 30.84 -9.62
CA ARG A 339 1.63 30.82 -9.52
C ARG A 339 1.09 32.10 -8.89
N VAL A 340 1.68 32.54 -7.78
CA VAL A 340 1.33 33.81 -7.13
C VAL A 340 1.52 34.97 -8.10
N LYS A 341 2.65 35.04 -8.82
CA LYS A 341 2.90 36.10 -9.79
C LYS A 341 1.90 36.09 -10.96
N ARG A 342 1.55 34.91 -11.47
CA ARG A 342 0.68 34.78 -12.66
C ARG A 342 -0.79 35.00 -12.35
N TYR A 343 -1.27 34.46 -11.23
CA TYR A 343 -2.70 34.38 -10.95
C TYR A 343 -3.14 35.20 -9.74
N ALA A 344 -2.20 35.87 -9.06
CA ALA A 344 -2.46 36.71 -7.89
C ALA A 344 -3.17 35.99 -6.73
N PHE A 345 -2.92 34.68 -6.58
CA PHE A 345 -3.35 33.90 -5.41
C PHE A 345 -2.30 32.86 -5.02
N SER A 346 -2.26 32.51 -3.74
CA SER A 346 -1.48 31.40 -3.19
C SER A 346 -2.37 30.25 -2.71
N GLU A 347 -1.86 29.01 -2.73
CA GLU A 347 -2.58 27.89 -2.08
C GLU A 347 -2.76 28.15 -0.58
N ASN A 348 -1.83 28.88 0.04
CA ASN A 348 -1.90 29.26 1.44
C ASN A 348 -3.08 30.18 1.78
N GLU A 349 -3.49 31.07 0.86
CA GLU A 349 -4.71 31.88 1.02
C GLU A 349 -5.96 31.03 0.75
N VAL A 350 -5.92 30.22 -0.32
CA VAL A 350 -7.06 29.41 -0.75
C VAL A 350 -7.45 28.36 0.30
N LYS A 351 -6.48 27.77 1.02
CA LYS A 351 -6.76 26.73 2.03
C LYS A 351 -7.73 27.18 3.13
N GLN A 352 -7.79 28.48 3.43
CA GLN A 352 -8.70 29.05 4.45
C GLN A 352 -10.19 28.83 4.11
N TYR A 353 -10.49 28.61 2.82
CA TYR A 353 -11.85 28.36 2.32
C TYR A 353 -12.22 26.88 2.26
N PHE A 354 -11.31 25.98 2.64
CA PHE A 354 -11.53 24.53 2.65
C PHE A 354 -11.32 23.92 4.05
N PRO A 355 -12.03 24.38 5.10
CA PRO A 355 -11.95 23.75 6.41
C PRO A 355 -12.61 22.37 6.36
N GLU A 356 -12.08 21.41 7.13
CA GLU A 356 -12.62 20.04 7.20
C GLU A 356 -14.12 19.99 7.53
N THR A 357 -14.63 20.95 8.31
CA THR A 357 -16.05 20.99 8.68
C THR A 357 -16.98 21.45 7.54
N ALA A 358 -16.43 21.95 6.42
CA ALA A 358 -17.20 22.45 5.29
C ALA A 358 -17.00 21.68 3.98
N VAL A 359 -16.02 20.77 3.91
CA VAL A 359 -15.70 19.90 2.75
C VAL A 359 -16.09 18.48 3.08
#